data_AF-A0A352J4M9-F1
#
_entry.id   AF-A0A352J4M9-F1
#
_cell.length_a   1.000
_cell.length_b   1.000
_cell.length_c   1.000
_cell.angle_alpha   90.00
_cell.angle_beta   90.00
_cell.angle_gamma   90.00
#
_symmetry.space_group_name_H-M   'P 1'
#
loop_
_entity.id
_entity.type
_entity.pdbx_description
1 polymer ?
#
loop_
_entity_poly.entity_id
_entity_poly.type
_entity_poly.pdbx_seq_one_letter_code
_entity_poly.pdbx_strand_id
1 'polypeptide(L)'
;MFSLFLGFLASCQHGNDTLSVYSSADRKFTDSMVWANRSIDSLEVLLDRFVGDENKLGIMIGQRELGKLYRENNRFDNAIEASLNGLKAARELEDTLEIIQALNNTGTNFRRIGALDEASSYLTTTKRWNTAKPTVIKHHPLP
;
A
#
# COMPACT_ATOMS: atom_id res chain seq x y z
N MET A 1 16.50 56.72 -15.67
CA MET A 1 16.08 55.48 -16.36
C MET A 1 15.53 54.53 -15.30
N PHE A 2 14.21 54.37 -15.26
CA PHE A 2 13.54 53.33 -14.49
C PHE A 2 13.77 51.99 -15.21
N SER A 3 14.22 50.97 -14.50
CA SER A 3 14.11 49.58 -14.97
C SER A 3 13.49 48.75 -13.85
N LEU A 4 12.20 48.46 -14.02
CA LEU A 4 11.47 47.43 -13.30
C LEU A 4 12.14 46.09 -13.60
N PHE A 5 12.75 45.47 -12.59
CA PHE A 5 12.98 44.03 -12.62
C PHE A 5 11.71 43.33 -12.14
N LEU A 6 11.02 42.67 -13.07
CA LEU A 6 9.97 41.69 -12.80
C LEU A 6 10.59 40.54 -11.98
N GLY A 7 10.29 40.52 -10.69
CA GLY A 7 10.54 39.34 -9.85
C GLY A 7 9.57 38.23 -10.24
N PHE A 8 10.11 37.18 -10.86
CA PHE A 8 9.43 35.90 -11.05
C PHE A 8 8.98 35.37 -9.68
N LEU A 9 7.67 35.35 -9.43
CA LEU A 9 7.12 34.51 -8.37
C LEU A 9 7.22 33.06 -8.86
N ALA A 10 8.32 32.40 -8.49
CA ALA A 10 8.39 30.95 -8.47
C ALA A 10 7.39 30.47 -7.42
N SER A 11 6.14 30.26 -7.85
CA SER A 11 5.14 29.54 -7.08
C SER A 11 5.57 28.08 -7.02
N CYS A 12 6.46 27.76 -6.08
CA CYS A 12 6.67 26.39 -5.67
C CYS A 12 5.38 25.94 -4.98
N GLN A 13 4.54 25.26 -5.74
CA GLN A 13 3.40 24.52 -5.24
C GLN A 13 3.97 23.37 -4.41
N HIS A 14 4.26 23.63 -3.13
CA HIS A 14 4.46 22.62 -2.11
C HIS A 14 3.10 21.93 -1.95
N GLY A 15 2.84 20.95 -2.81
CA GLY A 15 1.75 20.01 -2.59
C GLY A 15 2.00 19.35 -1.26
N ASN A 16 1.01 19.40 -0.37
CA ASN A 16 1.03 18.78 0.95
C ASN A 16 1.73 17.42 0.94
N ASP A 17 3.01 17.42 1.35
CA ASP A 17 3.69 16.23 1.81
C ASP A 17 2.99 15.83 3.11
N THR A 18 1.99 14.96 2.93
CA THR A 18 1.56 14.10 4.03
C THR A 18 2.84 13.40 4.48
N LEU A 19 3.23 13.57 5.74
CA LEU A 19 4.48 13.11 6.35
C LEU A 19 4.70 11.60 6.13
N SER A 20 5.10 11.21 4.92
CA SER A 20 5.58 9.90 4.58
C SER A 20 7.00 9.84 5.13
N VAL A 21 7.22 8.99 6.13
CA VAL A 21 8.55 8.72 6.72
C VAL A 21 9.56 8.32 5.64
N TYR A 22 9.07 7.79 4.51
CA TYR A 22 9.88 7.34 3.39
C TYR A 22 9.83 8.32 2.22
N SER A 23 10.99 8.57 1.62
CA SER A 23 11.10 9.34 0.39
C SER A 23 10.67 8.52 -0.83
N SER A 24 10.44 9.20 -1.95
CA SER A 24 10.21 8.52 -3.25
C SER A 24 11.40 7.66 -3.68
N ALA A 25 12.62 7.97 -3.24
CA ALA A 25 13.81 7.16 -3.49
C ALA A 25 13.79 5.86 -2.70
N ASP A 26 13.40 5.91 -1.41
CA ASP A 26 13.28 4.72 -0.55
C ASP A 26 12.25 3.74 -1.11
N ARG A 27 11.12 4.26 -1.62
CA ARG A 27 10.10 3.45 -2.31
C ARG A 27 10.65 2.76 -3.54
N LYS A 28 11.32 3.50 -4.43
CA LYS A 28 11.93 2.91 -5.65
C LYS A 28 12.98 1.86 -5.33
N PHE A 29 13.82 2.11 -4.32
CA PHE A 29 14.82 1.17 -3.87
C PHE A 29 14.16 -0.12 -3.35
N THR A 30 13.14 0.03 -2.51
CA THR A 30 12.38 -1.10 -1.94
C THR A 30 11.64 -1.89 -3.02
N ASP A 31 10.96 -1.22 -3.95
CA ASP A 31 10.32 -1.85 -5.09
C ASP A 31 11.34 -2.65 -5.92
N SER A 32 12.55 -2.12 -6.12
CA SER A 32 13.61 -2.82 -6.85
C SER A 32 14.08 -4.08 -6.11
N MET A 33 14.22 -4.03 -4.79
CA MET A 33 14.56 -5.21 -3.97
C MET A 33 13.48 -6.28 -4.05
N VAL A 34 12.20 -5.90 -3.92
CA VAL A 34 11.08 -6.84 -4.03
C VAL A 34 10.99 -7.43 -5.43
N TRP A 35 11.14 -6.61 -6.47
CA TRP A 35 11.12 -7.07 -7.87
C TRP A 35 12.24 -8.06 -8.21
N ALA A 36 13.39 -7.98 -7.53
CA ALA A 36 14.47 -8.94 -7.68
C ALA A 36 14.15 -10.32 -7.06
N ASN A 37 13.17 -10.40 -6.14
CA ASN A 37 12.76 -11.62 -5.44
C ASN A 37 11.40 -12.11 -5.98
N ARG A 38 11.45 -12.83 -7.12
CA ARG A 38 10.27 -13.15 -7.93
C ARG A 38 9.54 -14.45 -7.56
N SER A 39 10.10 -15.27 -6.67
CA SER A 39 9.43 -16.47 -6.18
C SER A 39 8.87 -16.23 -4.78
N ILE A 40 7.84 -17.00 -4.42
CA ILE A 40 7.25 -17.00 -3.08
C ILE A 40 8.35 -17.19 -2.03
N ASP A 41 9.15 -18.25 -2.16
CA ASP A 41 10.21 -18.57 -1.19
C ASP A 41 11.23 -17.43 -1.02
N SER A 42 11.70 -16.82 -2.13
CA SER A 42 12.66 -15.71 -2.06
C SER A 42 12.06 -14.46 -1.40
N LEU A 43 10.77 -14.23 -1.64
CA LEU A 43 10.08 -13.05 -1.13
C LEU A 43 9.69 -13.22 0.34
N GLU A 44 9.38 -14.44 0.79
CA GLU A 44 9.16 -14.76 2.21
C GLU A 44 10.42 -14.50 3.03
N VAL A 45 11.59 -14.97 2.56
CA VAL A 45 12.89 -14.68 3.22
C VAL A 45 13.18 -13.18 3.28
N LEU A 46 12.90 -12.45 2.21
CA LEU A 46 13.06 -10.99 2.22
C LEU A 46 12.09 -10.31 3.20
N LEU A 47 10.85 -10.80 3.29
CA LEU A 47 9.84 -10.29 4.21
C LEU A 47 10.23 -10.54 5.66
N ASP A 48 10.76 -11.70 6.01
CA ASP A 48 11.26 -11.99 7.35
C ASP A 48 12.33 -10.98 7.77
N ARG A 49 13.23 -10.64 6.85
CA ARG A 49 14.21 -9.58 7.07
C ARG A 49 13.54 -8.22 7.28
N PHE A 50 12.58 -7.83 6.42
CA PHE A 50 11.88 -6.56 6.61
C PHE A 50 11.11 -6.49 7.93
N VAL A 51 10.55 -7.61 8.40
CA VAL A 51 9.91 -7.71 9.71
C VAL A 51 10.93 -7.54 10.83
N GLY A 52 12.07 -8.22 10.76
CA GLY A 52 13.14 -8.10 11.74
C GLY A 52 13.75 -6.69 11.81
N ASP A 53 13.86 -6.01 10.66
CA ASP A 53 14.36 -4.64 10.53
C ASP A 53 13.28 -3.58 10.85
N GLU A 54 12.06 -3.99 11.21
CA GLU A 54 10.87 -3.13 11.38
C GLU A 54 10.59 -2.22 10.16
N ASN A 55 11.02 -2.63 8.97
CA ASN A 55 10.89 -1.87 7.73
C ASN A 55 9.44 -1.96 7.19
N LYS A 56 8.59 -1.04 7.64
CA LYS A 56 7.16 -1.00 7.27
C LYS A 56 6.93 -0.83 5.77
N LEU A 57 7.76 -0.03 5.10
CA LEU A 57 7.68 0.14 3.64
C LEU A 57 7.99 -1.17 2.92
N GLY A 58 9.04 -1.87 3.35
CA GLY A 58 9.41 -3.20 2.84
C GLY A 58 8.32 -4.24 3.07
N ILE A 59 7.77 -4.29 4.30
CA ILE A 59 6.64 -5.16 4.63
C ILE A 59 5.45 -4.89 3.71
N MET A 60 5.03 -3.63 3.56
CA MET A 60 3.88 -3.26 2.75
C MET A 60 4.04 -3.67 1.28
N ILE A 61 5.17 -3.32 0.66
CA ILE A 61 5.45 -3.62 -0.76
C ILE A 61 5.62 -5.13 -0.97
N GLY A 62 6.37 -5.80 -0.08
CA GLY A 62 6.62 -7.23 -0.15
C GLY A 62 5.33 -8.04 0.01
N GLN A 63 4.50 -7.71 0.99
CA GLN A 63 3.22 -8.40 1.23
C GLN A 63 2.24 -8.22 0.06
N ARG A 64 2.24 -7.06 -0.60
CA ARG A 64 1.46 -6.84 -1.82
C ARG A 64 1.87 -7.78 -2.95
N GLU A 65 3.17 -7.92 -3.21
CA GLU A 65 3.65 -8.80 -4.28
C GLU A 65 3.47 -10.27 -3.89
N LEU A 66 3.72 -10.63 -2.63
CA LEU A 66 3.51 -11.98 -2.11
C LEU A 66 2.04 -12.40 -2.23
N GLY A 67 1.10 -11.53 -1.85
CA GLY A 67 -0.33 -11.79 -2.01
C GLY A 67 -0.75 -11.97 -3.48
N LYS A 68 -0.12 -11.23 -4.41
CA LYS A 68 -0.33 -11.44 -5.85
C LYS A 68 0.20 -12.81 -6.30
N LEU A 69 1.42 -13.19 -5.93
CA LEU A 69 2.01 -14.49 -6.26
C LEU A 69 1.17 -15.64 -5.70
N TYR A 70 0.72 -15.56 -4.45
CA TYR A 70 -0.18 -16.55 -3.86
C TYR A 70 -1.48 -16.69 -4.65
N ARG A 71 -2.11 -15.58 -5.02
CA ARG A 71 -3.35 -15.57 -5.82
C ARG A 71 -3.13 -16.19 -7.20
N GLU A 72 -2.01 -15.87 -7.87
CA GLU A 72 -1.64 -16.45 -9.17
C GLU A 72 -1.40 -17.96 -9.09
N ASN A 73 -0.98 -18.45 -7.91
CA ASN A 73 -0.82 -19.88 -7.61
C ASN A 73 -2.06 -20.52 -6.97
N ASN A 74 -3.22 -19.85 -7.02
CA ASN A 74 -4.49 -20.31 -6.42
C ASN A 74 -4.43 -20.59 -4.89
N ARG A 75 -3.45 -20.04 -4.19
CA ARG A 75 -3.32 -20.12 -2.72
C ARG A 75 -4.06 -18.95 -2.07
N PHE A 76 -5.39 -18.96 -2.14
CA PHE A 76 -6.19 -17.79 -1.79
C PHE A 76 -6.16 -17.45 -0.29
N ASP A 77 -6.08 -18.43 0.60
CA ASP A 77 -5.99 -18.18 2.05
C ASP A 77 -4.71 -17.41 2.40
N ASN A 78 -3.57 -17.83 1.85
CA ASN A 78 -2.30 -17.11 2.01
C ASN A 78 -2.35 -15.72 1.34
N ALA A 79 -3.04 -15.59 0.21
CA ALA A 79 -3.21 -14.29 -0.45
C ALA A 79 -4.05 -13.32 0.40
N ILE A 80 -5.06 -13.81 1.13
CA ILE A 80 -5.84 -13.03 2.10
C ILE A 80 -4.92 -12.57 3.23
N GLU A 81 -4.19 -13.49 3.86
CA GLU A 81 -3.26 -13.17 4.95
C GLU A 81 -2.22 -12.13 4.54
N ALA A 82 -1.56 -12.32 3.39
CA ALA A 82 -0.59 -11.36 2.86
C ALA A 82 -1.24 -9.98 2.62
N SER A 83 -2.43 -9.93 2.03
CA SER A 83 -3.14 -8.67 1.79
C SER A 83 -3.51 -7.95 3.09
N LEU A 84 -3.88 -8.68 4.15
CA LEU A 84 -4.19 -8.11 5.48
C LEU A 84 -2.92 -7.60 6.20
N ASN A 85 -1.81 -8.32 6.07
CA ASN A 85 -0.52 -7.88 6.61
C ASN A 85 -0.03 -6.61 5.90
N GLY A 86 -0.16 -6.56 4.57
CA GLY A 86 0.12 -5.35 3.78
C GLY A 86 -0.78 -4.18 4.17
N LEU A 87 -2.08 -4.43 4.41
CA LEU A 87 -3.03 -3.43 4.86
C LEU A 87 -2.65 -2.84 6.23
N LYS A 88 -2.21 -3.68 7.17
CA LYS A 88 -1.71 -3.22 8.47
C LYS A 88 -0.52 -2.27 8.31
N ALA A 89 0.48 -2.67 7.52
CA ALA A 89 1.64 -1.82 7.26
C ALA A 89 1.27 -0.51 6.55
N ALA A 90 0.39 -0.57 5.55
CA ALA A 90 -0.10 0.62 4.85
C ALA A 90 -0.83 1.60 5.79
N ARG A 91 -1.57 1.10 6.78
CA ARG A 91 -2.20 1.93 7.82
C ARG A 91 -1.19 2.60 8.74
N GLU A 92 -0.16 1.88 9.17
CA GLU A 92 0.93 2.44 9.99
C GLU A 92 1.70 3.53 9.23
N LEU A 93 1.80 3.42 7.90
CA LEU A 93 2.40 4.41 7.02
C LEU A 93 1.46 5.53 6.58
N GLU A 94 0.18 5.43 6.92
CA GLU A 94 -0.89 6.31 6.43
C GLU A 94 -0.97 6.40 4.88
N ASP A 95 -0.53 5.34 4.18
CA ASP A 95 -0.53 5.27 2.72
C ASP A 95 -1.93 4.89 2.22
N THR A 96 -2.71 5.91 1.90
CA THR A 96 -4.10 5.76 1.46
C THR A 96 -4.23 4.91 0.20
N LEU A 97 -3.31 5.04 -0.75
CA LEU A 97 -3.38 4.29 -2.02
C LEU A 97 -3.14 2.80 -1.78
N GLU A 98 -2.15 2.48 -0.95
CA GLU A 98 -1.83 1.10 -0.60
C GLU A 98 -2.91 0.46 0.28
N ILE A 99 -3.55 1.24 1.17
CA ILE A 99 -4.72 0.78 1.92
C ILE A 99 -5.85 0.38 0.96
N ILE A 100 -6.20 1.26 0.01
CA ILE A 100 -7.23 0.99 -1.01
C ILE A 100 -6.88 -0.26 -1.81
N GLN A 101 -5.62 -0.40 -2.22
CA GLN A 101 -5.16 -1.55 -2.99
C GLN A 101 -5.24 -2.85 -2.19
N ALA A 102 -4.82 -2.84 -0.92
CA ALA A 102 -4.87 -4.00 -0.04
C ALA A 102 -6.31 -4.43 0.28
N LEU A 103 -7.23 -3.48 0.47
CA LEU A 103 -8.66 -3.77 0.63
C LEU A 103 -9.26 -4.44 -0.62
N ASN A 104 -8.95 -3.91 -1.81
CA ASN A 104 -9.39 -4.50 -3.07
C ASN A 104 -8.82 -5.90 -3.30
N ASN A 105 -7.54 -6.11 -2.98
CA ASN A 105 -6.91 -7.42 -3.06
C ASN A 105 -7.60 -8.42 -2.13
N THR A 106 -7.85 -8.03 -0.88
CA THR A 106 -8.54 -8.86 0.12
C THR A 106 -9.94 -9.24 -0.34
N GLY A 107 -10.76 -8.27 -0.77
CA GLY A 107 -12.10 -8.54 -1.30
C GLY A 107 -12.09 -9.42 -2.55
N THR A 108 -11.09 -9.26 -3.42
CA THR A 108 -10.90 -10.14 -4.59
C THR A 108 -10.59 -11.58 -4.17
N ASN A 109 -9.76 -11.77 -3.16
CA ASN A 109 -9.38 -13.10 -2.68
C ASN A 109 -10.56 -13.81 -2.00
N PHE A 110 -11.34 -13.10 -1.16
CA PHE A 110 -12.57 -13.65 -0.59
C PHE A 110 -13.59 -14.08 -1.66
N ARG A 111 -13.73 -13.27 -2.72
CA ARG A 111 -14.59 -13.64 -3.86
C ARG A 111 -14.11 -14.92 -4.54
N ARG A 112 -12.80 -15.17 -4.60
CA ARG A 112 -12.24 -16.38 -5.24
C ARG A 112 -12.53 -17.66 -4.48
N ILE A 113 -12.75 -17.58 -3.16
CA ILE A 113 -13.11 -18.74 -2.32
C ILE A 113 -14.61 -18.85 -2.05
N GLY A 114 -15.43 -17.97 -2.64
CA GLY A 114 -16.89 -18.00 -2.46
C GLY A 114 -17.41 -17.34 -1.17
N ALA A 115 -16.53 -16.69 -0.41
CA ALA A 115 -16.85 -15.91 0.78
C ALA A 115 -17.39 -14.52 0.39
N LEU A 116 -18.63 -14.49 -0.12
CA LEU A 116 -19.20 -13.31 -0.78
C LEU A 116 -19.54 -12.18 0.19
N ASP A 117 -19.91 -12.50 1.44
CA ASP A 117 -20.26 -11.50 2.45
C ASP A 117 -19.02 -10.72 2.90
N GLU A 118 -17.92 -11.43 3.16
CA GLU A 118 -16.61 -10.86 3.45
C GLU A 118 -16.13 -10.02 2.26
N ALA A 119 -16.18 -10.58 1.05
CA ALA A 119 -15.80 -9.86 -0.16
C ALA A 119 -16.57 -8.54 -0.32
N SER A 120 -17.90 -8.57 -0.09
CA SER A 120 -18.76 -7.39 -0.16
C SER A 120 -18.37 -6.33 0.88
N SER A 121 -18.06 -6.76 2.11
CA SER A 121 -17.62 -5.87 3.19
C SER A 121 -16.32 -5.14 2.83
N TYR A 122 -15.31 -5.87 2.36
CA TYR A 122 -14.03 -5.30 1.93
C TYR A 122 -14.18 -4.35 0.74
N LEU A 123 -14.93 -4.74 -0.30
CA LEU A 123 -15.11 -3.91 -1.50
C LEU A 123 -15.95 -2.65 -1.23
N THR A 124 -16.94 -2.73 -0.34
CA THR A 124 -17.70 -1.56 0.10
C THR A 124 -16.82 -0.59 0.88
N THR A 125 -15.95 -1.13 1.74
CA THR A 125 -14.94 -0.35 2.44
C THR A 125 -14.01 0.34 1.44
N THR A 126 -13.47 -0.35 0.43
CA THR A 126 -12.66 0.30 -0.62
C THR A 126 -13.38 1.49 -1.26
N LYS A 127 -14.65 1.34 -1.66
CA LYS A 127 -15.43 2.43 -2.29
C LYS A 127 -15.55 3.65 -1.39
N ARG A 128 -15.71 3.43 -0.09
CA ARG A 128 -15.74 4.51 0.91
C ARG A 128 -14.39 5.21 0.99
N TRP A 129 -13.29 4.45 1.01
CA TRP A 129 -11.93 5.01 1.08
C TRP A 129 -11.56 5.82 -0.17
N ASN A 130 -11.98 5.39 -1.36
CA ASN A 130 -11.78 6.14 -2.61
C ASN A 130 -12.45 7.53 -2.62
N THR A 131 -13.50 7.72 -1.83
CA THR A 131 -14.27 8.97 -1.80
C THR A 131 -14.05 9.77 -0.51
N ALA A 132 -13.30 9.22 0.45
CA ALA A 132 -13.03 9.86 1.72
C ALA A 132 -11.89 10.87 1.64
N LYS A 133 -11.98 11.93 2.44
CA LYS A 133 -10.86 12.87 2.63
C LYS A 133 -9.76 12.22 3.48
N PRO A 134 -8.47 12.56 3.28
CA PRO A 134 -7.34 11.97 4.03
C PRO A 134 -7.47 12.00 5.55
N THR A 135 -8.09 13.06 6.11
CA THR A 135 -8.33 13.17 7.55
C THR A 135 -9.38 12.19 8.09
N VAL A 136 -10.33 11.79 7.25
CA VAL A 136 -11.43 10.87 7.61
C VAL A 136 -10.95 9.41 7.56
N ILE A 137 -10.02 9.13 6.65
CA ILE A 137 -9.37 7.83 6.44
C ILE A 137 -8.73 7.27 7.72
N LYS A 138 -8.05 8.11 8.51
CA LYS A 138 -7.31 7.68 9.71
C LYS A 138 -8.19 7.00 10.78
N HIS A 139 -9.48 7.32 10.81
CA HIS A 139 -10.40 6.86 11.86
C HIS A 139 -11.42 5.83 11.39
N HIS A 140 -11.33 5.34 10.15
CA HIS A 140 -12.28 4.34 9.67
C HIS A 140 -11.96 2.93 10.18
N PRO A 141 -12.94 2.24 10.79
CA PRO A 141 -12.79 0.82 11.08
C PRO A 141 -12.72 0.03 9.77
N LEU A 142 -11.91 -1.02 9.77
CA LEU A 142 -11.86 -2.01 8.71
C LEU A 142 -12.78 -3.19 9.05
N PRO A 143 -13.27 -3.93 8.04
CA PRO A 143 -14.04 -5.17 8.23
C PRO A 143 -13.37 -6.21 9.11
#